data_AF-A0A2T4J7F1-F1
#
_entry.id   AF-A0A2T4J7F1-F1
#
_cell.length_a   1.000
_cell.length_b   1.000
_cell.length_c   1.000
_cell.angle_alpha   90.00
_cell.angle_beta   90.00
_cell.angle_gamma   90.00
#
_symmetry.space_group_name_H-M   'P 1'
#
loop_
_entity.id
_entity.type
_entity.pdbx_description
1 polymer ?
#
loop_
_entity_poly.entity_id
_entity_poly.type
_entity_poly.pdbx_seq_one_letter_code
_entity_poly.pdbx_strand_id
1 'polypeptide(L)'
;MLTRLAFRINTQLERFFPEQRLFLKSDAGTHFLRLRPATQAIAATVAALAVSWTIVATALIMMNTIGAGSGREQSMRRQSMFEERLTLLSADREARAKEAILAQDRFNAALEEVSKMQEMLLASEDRRRELETGIEVIQNTLRRTIKERDEARGEVSRLALALNQQSGVATDMGRIRDTVDTLDYLTTALGATARDRDAKETETEKARADLAALESEKRALELKHDAIFAKLEEAVTVSMEPLDKMFRSAGLDPDDLIAQVRKGYSGQGGPLSPITVSTSGMVLTADEQRANAVLKELEEMNLYRMAAFKVPLGMPVKSAVRFTSGFGGRSDPLGRGYRMHEGQDLAGDYGAPIYATADGVVTYAGWENGYGRLVKIQHAFGIETRYGHMSQIRVEVGQRVSRGDRIGDMGNSGRSTGTHLHYEVRISGGAVNPMKFIKAASDVF
;
A
#
# COMPACT_ATOMS: atom_id res chain seq x y z
N MET A 1 -73.43 -3.09 -73.27
CA MET A 1 -73.29 -3.94 -72.05
C MET A 1 -72.64 -3.22 -70.87
N LEU A 2 -71.64 -2.34 -71.08
CA LEU A 2 -70.90 -1.65 -70.00
C LEU A 2 -71.76 -0.80 -69.05
N THR A 3 -72.85 -0.18 -69.53
CA THR A 3 -73.73 0.69 -68.72
C THR A 3 -74.59 -0.05 -67.70
N ARG A 4 -75.00 -1.30 -67.98
CA ARG A 4 -75.77 -2.13 -67.03
C ARG A 4 -74.90 -2.66 -65.89
N LEU A 5 -73.64 -2.97 -66.18
CA LEU A 5 -72.69 -3.46 -65.18
C LEU A 5 -72.31 -2.36 -64.19
N ALA A 6 -71.99 -1.15 -64.69
CA ALA A 6 -71.67 0.01 -63.86
C ALA A 6 -72.83 0.42 -62.94
N PHE A 7 -74.07 0.28 -63.42
CA PHE A 7 -75.25 0.54 -62.59
C PHE A 7 -75.41 -0.49 -61.47
N ARG A 8 -75.27 -1.79 -61.76
CA ARG A 8 -75.32 -2.85 -60.73
C ARG A 8 -74.24 -2.69 -59.67
N ILE A 9 -73.03 -2.34 -60.09
CA ILE A 9 -71.89 -2.10 -59.18
C ILE A 9 -72.19 -0.91 -58.27
N ASN A 10 -72.71 0.20 -58.82
CA ASN A 10 -73.08 1.35 -58.00
C ASN A 10 -74.20 1.04 -57.01
N THR A 11 -75.25 0.31 -57.42
CA THR A 11 -76.36 -0.05 -56.52
C THR A 11 -75.94 -0.98 -55.37
N GLN A 12 -74.97 -1.87 -55.59
CA GLN A 12 -74.46 -2.70 -54.51
C GLN A 12 -73.51 -1.94 -53.58
N LEU A 13 -72.68 -1.05 -54.14
CA LEU A 13 -71.75 -0.23 -53.35
C LEU A 13 -72.45 0.89 -52.57
N GLU A 14 -73.64 1.34 -52.99
CA GLU A 14 -74.42 2.38 -52.31
C GLU A 14 -74.74 2.04 -50.84
N ARG A 15 -74.83 0.74 -50.51
CA ARG A 15 -75.02 0.27 -49.13
C ARG A 15 -73.85 0.62 -48.20
N PHE A 16 -72.63 0.75 -48.75
CA PHE A 16 -71.41 1.02 -47.99
C PHE A 16 -70.84 2.43 -48.27
N PHE A 17 -71.03 2.93 -49.48
CA PHE A 17 -70.58 4.25 -49.95
C PHE A 17 -71.79 4.99 -50.52
N PRO A 18 -72.64 5.61 -49.68
CA PRO A 18 -73.78 6.37 -50.17
C PRO A 18 -73.30 7.55 -51.02
N GLU A 19 -74.12 7.97 -51.96
CA GLU A 19 -73.76 9.11 -52.81
C GLU A 19 -73.60 10.38 -51.97
N GLN A 20 -72.42 10.99 -52.06
CA GLN A 20 -72.11 12.23 -51.34
C GLN A 20 -71.96 13.37 -52.33
N ARG A 21 -72.47 14.53 -51.95
CA ARG A 21 -72.31 15.78 -52.71
C ARG A 21 -71.47 16.72 -51.87
N LEU A 22 -70.25 16.97 -52.33
CA LEU A 22 -69.37 17.92 -51.70
C LEU A 22 -69.67 19.29 -52.31
N PHE A 23 -70.17 20.22 -51.50
CA PHE A 23 -70.38 21.60 -51.92
C PHE A 23 -69.15 22.41 -51.53
N LEU A 24 -68.41 22.88 -52.54
CA LEU A 24 -67.28 23.78 -52.36
C LEU A 24 -67.77 25.19 -52.66
N LYS A 25 -67.85 26.01 -51.62
CA LYS A 25 -68.19 27.42 -51.73
C LYS A 25 -66.90 28.22 -51.89
N SER A 26 -66.75 28.90 -53.03
CA SER A 26 -65.71 29.90 -53.25
C SER A 26 -66.36 31.28 -53.42
N ASP A 27 -65.56 32.35 -53.33
CA ASP A 27 -66.06 33.73 -53.47
C ASP A 27 -66.68 34.02 -54.84
N ALA A 28 -66.39 33.20 -55.85
CA ALA A 28 -66.90 33.32 -57.22
C ALA A 28 -68.10 32.40 -57.52
N GLY A 29 -68.53 31.53 -56.60
CA GLY A 29 -69.68 30.64 -56.81
C GLY A 29 -69.66 29.37 -55.95
N THR A 30 -70.76 28.62 -55.99
CA THR A 30 -70.86 27.28 -55.38
C THR A 30 -70.71 26.21 -56.45
N HIS A 31 -69.61 25.46 -56.40
CA HIS A 31 -69.42 24.27 -57.22
C HIS A 31 -69.77 23.03 -56.40
N PHE A 32 -70.52 22.09 -56.98
CA PHE A 32 -70.79 20.82 -56.33
C PHE A 32 -70.07 19.69 -57.07
N LEU A 33 -69.45 18.80 -56.32
CA LEU A 33 -68.83 17.59 -56.82
C LEU A 33 -69.67 16.39 -56.37
N ARG A 34 -70.17 15.61 -57.33
CA ARG A 34 -70.96 14.40 -57.06
C ARG A 34 -70.02 13.20 -56.97
N LEU A 35 -69.82 12.69 -55.77
CA LEU A 35 -69.01 11.49 -55.53
C LEU A 35 -69.90 10.27 -55.64
N ARG A 36 -69.81 9.57 -56.78
CA ARG A 36 -70.53 8.31 -57.01
C ARG A 36 -69.98 7.21 -56.08
N PRO A 37 -70.80 6.21 -55.68
CA PRO A 37 -70.36 5.09 -54.85
C PRO A 37 -69.07 4.42 -55.34
N ALA A 38 -68.97 4.12 -56.64
CA ALA A 38 -67.77 3.52 -57.23
C ALA A 38 -66.51 4.41 -57.11
N THR A 39 -66.64 5.73 -57.25
CA THR A 39 -65.48 6.64 -57.11
C THR A 39 -64.98 6.72 -55.68
N GLN A 40 -65.88 6.66 -54.70
CA GLN A 40 -65.52 6.64 -53.28
C GLN A 40 -64.84 5.31 -52.91
N ALA A 41 -65.33 4.18 -53.42
CA ALA A 41 -64.73 2.87 -53.18
C ALA A 41 -63.30 2.77 -53.74
N ILE A 42 -63.07 3.30 -54.95
CA ILE A 42 -61.72 3.36 -55.55
C ILE A 42 -60.81 4.24 -54.70
N ALA A 43 -61.26 5.44 -54.31
CA ALA A 43 -60.47 6.35 -53.47
C ALA A 43 -60.11 5.73 -52.11
N ALA A 44 -61.05 5.05 -51.46
CA ALA A 44 -60.80 4.34 -50.20
C ALA A 44 -59.78 3.21 -50.36
N THR A 45 -59.84 2.45 -51.45
CA THR A 45 -58.90 1.37 -51.75
C THR A 45 -57.49 1.92 -51.98
N VAL A 46 -57.36 3.01 -52.74
CA VAL A 46 -56.07 3.69 -52.98
C VAL A 46 -55.49 4.23 -51.67
N ALA A 47 -56.31 4.85 -50.83
CA ALA A 47 -55.88 5.34 -49.52
C ALA A 47 -55.40 4.19 -48.61
N ALA A 48 -56.13 3.07 -48.57
CA ALA A 48 -55.76 1.90 -47.79
C ALA A 48 -54.44 1.27 -48.27
N LEU A 49 -54.21 1.20 -49.59
CA LEU A 49 -52.95 0.73 -50.17
C LEU A 49 -51.79 1.66 -49.82
N ALA A 50 -52.00 2.98 -49.87
CA ALA A 50 -50.96 3.95 -49.50
C ALA A 50 -50.56 3.83 -48.02
N VAL A 51 -51.53 3.70 -47.11
CA VAL A 51 -51.26 3.48 -45.68
C VAL A 51 -50.58 2.14 -45.42
N SER A 52 -51.01 1.08 -46.10
CA SER A 52 -50.37 -0.23 -45.98
C SER A 52 -48.91 -0.19 -46.46
N TRP A 53 -48.66 0.52 -47.56
CA TRP A 53 -47.30 0.71 -48.09
C TRP A 53 -46.41 1.50 -47.13
N THR A 54 -46.91 2.58 -46.52
CA THR A 54 -46.11 3.35 -45.55
C THR A 54 -45.75 2.53 -44.32
N ILE A 55 -46.68 1.73 -43.80
CA ILE A 55 -46.41 0.81 -42.68
C ILE A 55 -45.30 -0.18 -43.04
N VAL A 56 -45.39 -0.82 -44.22
CA VAL A 56 -44.37 -1.79 -44.66
C VAL A 56 -43.01 -1.11 -44.89
N ALA A 57 -43.00 0.07 -45.52
CA ALA A 57 -41.76 0.82 -45.76
C ALA A 57 -41.09 1.24 -44.43
N THR A 58 -41.86 1.73 -43.46
CA THR A 58 -41.34 2.08 -42.13
C THR A 58 -40.79 0.85 -41.40
N ALA A 59 -41.48 -0.29 -41.47
CA ALA A 59 -41.03 -1.54 -40.87
C ALA A 59 -39.69 -2.02 -41.46
N LEU A 60 -39.54 -1.96 -42.80
CA LEU A 60 -38.30 -2.31 -43.48
C LEU A 60 -37.13 -1.39 -43.09
N ILE A 61 -37.38 -0.09 -42.98
CA ILE A 61 -36.36 0.87 -42.54
C ILE A 61 -35.93 0.57 -41.09
N MET A 62 -36.87 0.37 -40.18
CA MET A 62 -36.60 -0.02 -38.78
C MET A 62 -35.79 -1.31 -38.67
N MET A 63 -36.13 -2.32 -39.47
CA MET A 63 -35.41 -3.60 -39.46
C MET A 63 -33.96 -3.44 -39.94
N ASN A 64 -33.73 -2.60 -40.95
CA ASN A 64 -32.38 -2.32 -41.46
C ASN A 64 -31.55 -1.44 -40.50
N THR A 65 -32.16 -0.47 -39.80
CA THR A 65 -31.43 0.38 -38.84
C THR A 65 -31.06 -0.35 -37.55
N ILE A 66 -31.83 -1.36 -37.14
CA ILE A 66 -31.55 -2.18 -35.96
C ILE A 66 -30.61 -3.36 -36.32
N GLY A 67 -30.66 -3.86 -37.56
CA GLY A 67 -29.95 -5.08 -37.98
C GLY A 67 -28.57 -4.88 -38.63
N ALA A 68 -28.25 -3.72 -39.20
CA ALA A 68 -27.01 -3.50 -39.94
C ALA A 68 -26.00 -2.65 -39.17
N GLY A 69 -25.07 -3.28 -38.43
CA GLY A 69 -23.79 -2.66 -38.05
C GLY A 69 -23.23 -2.94 -36.66
N SER A 70 -24.03 -3.37 -35.68
CA SER A 70 -23.57 -3.38 -34.28
C SER A 70 -23.00 -4.72 -33.78
N GLY A 71 -23.55 -5.87 -34.16
CA GLY A 71 -23.18 -7.15 -33.52
C GLY A 71 -21.76 -7.65 -33.83
N ARG A 72 -21.39 -7.71 -35.12
CA ARG A 72 -20.11 -8.26 -35.54
C ARG A 72 -18.94 -7.32 -35.23
N GLU A 73 -19.11 -6.02 -35.45
CA GLU A 73 -18.12 -5.00 -35.06
C GLU A 73 -17.91 -4.92 -33.55
N GLN A 74 -19.00 -4.98 -32.77
CA GLN A 74 -18.88 -4.98 -31.31
C GLN A 74 -18.21 -6.26 -30.81
N SER A 75 -18.44 -7.41 -31.44
CA SER A 75 -17.72 -8.65 -31.13
C SER A 75 -16.23 -8.54 -31.44
N MET A 76 -15.86 -7.98 -32.60
CA MET A 76 -14.46 -7.77 -32.98
C MET A 76 -13.75 -6.80 -32.03
N ARG A 77 -14.41 -5.68 -31.64
CA ARG A 77 -13.85 -4.75 -30.64
C ARG A 77 -13.72 -5.39 -29.26
N ARG A 78 -14.68 -6.22 -28.84
CA ARG A 78 -14.57 -6.96 -27.57
C ARG A 78 -13.42 -7.95 -27.60
N GLN A 79 -13.22 -8.63 -28.72
CA GLN A 79 -12.11 -9.55 -28.90
C GLN A 79 -10.75 -8.83 -28.87
N SER A 80 -10.61 -7.70 -29.58
CA SER A 80 -9.36 -6.93 -29.57
C SER A 80 -9.02 -6.40 -28.17
N MET A 81 -10.01 -5.88 -27.43
CA MET A 81 -9.82 -5.44 -26.04
C MET A 81 -9.44 -6.59 -25.10
N PHE A 82 -9.95 -7.80 -25.36
CA PHE A 82 -9.62 -8.98 -24.58
C PHE A 82 -8.18 -9.46 -24.87
N GLU A 83 -7.78 -9.47 -26.14
CA GLU A 83 -6.41 -9.80 -26.57
C GLU A 83 -5.38 -8.80 -26.02
N GLU A 84 -5.70 -7.50 -26.04
CA GLU A 84 -4.88 -6.46 -25.43
C GLU A 84 -4.73 -6.68 -23.91
N ARG A 85 -5.84 -6.97 -23.22
CA ARG A 85 -5.82 -7.25 -21.78
C ARG A 85 -5.00 -8.49 -21.44
N LEU A 86 -5.09 -9.56 -22.24
CA LEU A 86 -4.27 -10.76 -22.06
C LEU A 86 -2.78 -10.45 -22.21
N THR A 87 -2.43 -9.62 -23.20
CA THR A 87 -1.05 -9.21 -23.45
C THR A 87 -0.49 -8.40 -22.28
N LEU A 88 -1.26 -7.44 -21.76
CA LEU A 88 -0.88 -6.67 -20.57
C LEU A 88 -0.73 -7.56 -19.34
N LEU A 89 -1.64 -8.53 -19.14
CA LEU A 89 -1.57 -9.46 -18.01
C LEU A 89 -0.34 -10.36 -18.09
N SER A 90 0.01 -10.82 -19.31
CA SER A 90 1.22 -11.62 -19.54
C SER A 90 2.49 -10.82 -19.25
N ALA A 91 2.53 -9.56 -19.70
CA ALA A 91 3.66 -8.67 -19.43
C ALA A 91 3.84 -8.39 -17.92
N ASP A 92 2.75 -8.15 -17.19
CA ASP A 92 2.80 -7.97 -15.74
C ASP A 92 3.27 -9.25 -15.03
N ARG A 93 2.74 -10.41 -15.43
CA ARG A 93 3.19 -11.71 -14.89
C ARG A 93 4.69 -11.93 -15.12
N GLU A 94 5.21 -11.63 -16.30
CA GLU A 94 6.65 -11.74 -16.59
C GLU A 94 7.48 -10.75 -15.77
N ALA A 95 7.00 -9.51 -15.59
CA ALA A 95 7.66 -8.53 -14.74
C ALA A 95 7.75 -9.02 -13.28
N ARG A 96 6.65 -9.57 -12.75
CA ARG A 96 6.61 -10.17 -11.40
C ARG A 96 7.52 -11.38 -11.27
N ALA A 97 7.57 -12.24 -12.29
CA ALA A 97 8.48 -13.39 -12.30
C ALA A 97 9.95 -12.95 -12.26
N LYS A 98 10.32 -11.92 -13.04
CA LYS A 98 11.67 -11.34 -13.00
C LYS A 98 11.98 -10.70 -11.64
N GLU A 99 11.03 -9.98 -11.07
CA GLU A 99 11.18 -9.37 -9.74
C GLU A 99 11.40 -10.44 -8.65
N ALA A 100 10.66 -11.54 -8.71
CA ALA A 100 10.82 -12.66 -7.78
C ALA A 100 12.19 -13.34 -7.91
N ILE A 101 12.69 -13.55 -9.13
CA ILE A 101 14.03 -14.10 -9.36
C ILE A 101 15.10 -13.13 -8.79
N LEU A 102 15.01 -11.84 -9.09
CA LEU A 102 15.93 -10.84 -8.56
C LEU A 102 15.89 -10.74 -7.03
N ALA A 103 14.71 -10.89 -6.43
CA ALA A 103 14.56 -10.93 -4.97
C ALA A 103 15.23 -12.20 -4.38
N GLN A 104 15.06 -13.35 -5.03
CA GLN A 104 15.72 -14.59 -4.63
C GLN A 104 17.25 -14.49 -4.74
N ASP A 105 17.77 -13.87 -5.80
CA ASP A 105 19.21 -13.64 -5.97
C ASP A 105 19.78 -12.75 -4.87
N ARG A 106 19.08 -11.65 -4.53
CA ARG A 106 19.45 -10.77 -3.41
C ARG A 106 19.41 -11.51 -2.07
N PHE A 107 18.42 -12.36 -1.87
CA PHE A 107 18.30 -13.18 -0.65
C PHE A 107 19.45 -14.18 -0.54
N ASN A 108 19.80 -14.86 -1.62
CA ASN A 108 20.93 -15.78 -1.66
C ASN A 108 22.27 -15.05 -1.41
N ALA A 109 22.45 -13.87 -1.99
CA ALA A 109 23.64 -13.04 -1.72
C ALA A 109 23.71 -12.60 -0.25
N ALA A 110 22.58 -12.23 0.35
CA ALA A 110 22.52 -11.89 1.77
C ALA A 110 22.83 -13.10 2.67
N LEU A 111 22.34 -14.30 2.32
CA LEU A 111 22.69 -15.53 3.03
C LEU A 111 24.18 -15.85 2.96
N GLU A 112 24.80 -15.63 1.80
CA GLU A 112 26.25 -15.80 1.65
C GLU A 112 27.03 -14.83 2.54
N GLU A 113 26.58 -13.57 2.63
CA GLU A 113 27.20 -12.57 3.48
C GLU A 113 27.04 -12.90 4.97
N VAL A 114 25.85 -13.39 5.38
CA VAL A 114 25.62 -13.87 6.74
C VAL A 114 26.52 -15.08 7.05
N SER A 115 26.70 -15.99 6.10
CA SER A 115 27.62 -17.13 6.27
C SER A 115 29.06 -16.66 6.48
N LYS A 116 29.53 -15.67 5.71
CA LYS A 116 30.86 -15.06 5.89
C LYS A 116 30.99 -14.40 7.26
N MET A 117 29.95 -13.68 7.71
CA MET A 117 29.93 -13.10 9.05
C MET A 117 29.98 -14.16 10.14
N GLN A 118 29.25 -15.28 10.00
CA GLN A 118 29.29 -16.39 10.96
C GLN A 118 30.66 -17.04 11.00
N GLU A 119 31.31 -17.22 9.85
CA GLU A 119 32.68 -17.74 9.77
C GLU A 119 33.69 -16.80 10.46
N MET A 120 33.57 -15.49 10.23
CA MET A 120 34.38 -14.48 10.93
C MET A 120 34.14 -14.49 12.45
N LEU A 121 32.89 -14.68 12.88
CA LEU A 121 32.52 -14.70 14.30
C LEU A 121 33.04 -15.97 14.99
N LEU A 122 32.94 -17.12 14.34
CA LEU A 122 33.55 -18.37 14.80
C LEU A 122 35.07 -18.24 14.88
N ALA A 123 35.71 -17.71 13.84
CA ALA A 123 37.15 -17.46 13.84
C ALA A 123 37.57 -16.48 14.95
N SER A 124 36.73 -15.50 15.29
CA SER A 124 36.97 -14.61 16.43
C SER A 124 36.83 -15.32 17.78
N GLU A 125 35.83 -16.18 17.95
CA GLU A 125 35.64 -16.98 19.17
C GLU A 125 36.78 -17.98 19.38
N ASP A 126 37.22 -18.66 18.32
CA ASP A 126 38.39 -19.54 18.36
C ASP A 126 39.66 -18.77 18.74
N ARG A 127 39.85 -17.57 18.16
CA ARG A 127 40.98 -16.69 18.51
C ARG A 127 40.89 -16.22 19.97
N ARG A 128 39.69 -15.97 20.50
CA ARG A 128 39.49 -15.66 21.93
C ARG A 128 39.87 -16.84 22.81
N ARG A 129 39.46 -18.06 22.47
CA ARG A 129 39.83 -19.29 23.19
C ARG A 129 41.33 -19.56 23.15
N GLU A 130 41.97 -19.34 22.00
CA GLU A 130 43.43 -19.42 21.88
C GLU A 130 44.14 -18.41 22.77
N LEU A 131 43.63 -17.17 22.83
CA LEU A 131 44.16 -16.13 23.74
C LEU A 131 43.94 -16.49 25.20
N GLU A 132 42.77 -17.00 25.59
CA GLU A 132 42.50 -17.47 26.96
C GLU A 132 43.47 -18.58 27.36
N THR A 133 43.66 -19.58 26.49
CA THR A 133 44.60 -20.69 26.70
C THR A 133 46.04 -20.17 26.75
N GLY A 134 46.40 -19.23 25.87
CA GLY A 134 47.70 -18.59 25.84
C GLY A 134 47.99 -17.80 27.12
N ILE A 135 47.01 -17.06 27.65
CA ILE A 135 47.11 -16.36 28.92
C ILE A 135 47.33 -17.36 30.06
N GLU A 136 46.62 -18.49 30.08
CA GLU A 136 46.79 -19.51 31.10
C GLU A 136 48.21 -20.13 31.06
N VAL A 137 48.72 -20.44 29.86
CA VAL A 137 50.11 -20.91 29.67
C VAL A 137 51.12 -19.84 30.10
N ILE A 138 50.90 -18.57 29.76
CA ILE A 138 51.76 -17.45 30.17
C ILE A 138 51.73 -17.31 31.70
N GLN A 139 50.58 -17.38 32.35
CA GLN A 139 50.45 -17.28 33.81
C GLN A 139 51.15 -18.45 34.51
N ASN A 140 50.99 -19.67 34.00
CA ASN A 140 51.67 -20.86 34.53
C ASN A 140 53.19 -20.78 34.34
N THR A 141 53.62 -20.33 33.15
CA THR A 141 55.03 -20.11 32.86
C THR A 141 55.58 -19.04 33.81
N LEU A 142 54.93 -17.88 33.93
CA LEU A 142 55.33 -16.79 34.82
C LEU A 142 55.43 -17.23 36.28
N ARG A 143 54.46 -18.02 36.79
CA ARG A 143 54.53 -18.61 38.14
C ARG A 143 55.75 -19.49 38.30
N ARG A 144 56.03 -20.36 37.33
CA ARG A 144 57.21 -21.22 37.33
C ARG A 144 58.50 -20.39 37.30
N THR A 145 58.61 -19.41 36.39
CA THR A 145 59.81 -18.57 36.28
C THR A 145 60.04 -17.72 37.53
N ILE A 146 58.97 -17.22 38.17
CA ILE A 146 59.07 -16.52 39.46
C ILE A 146 59.61 -17.46 40.54
N LYS A 147 59.08 -18.69 40.61
CA LYS A 147 59.54 -19.70 41.56
C LYS A 147 61.01 -20.07 41.35
N GLU A 148 61.41 -20.36 40.11
CA GLU A 148 62.79 -20.68 39.73
C GLU A 148 63.73 -19.51 40.04
N ARG A 149 63.31 -18.27 39.76
CA ARG A 149 64.06 -17.05 40.13
C ARG A 149 64.25 -16.95 41.64
N ASP A 150 63.19 -17.20 42.41
CA ASP A 150 63.23 -17.09 43.87
C ASP A 150 64.09 -18.20 44.50
N GLU A 151 64.05 -19.42 43.94
CA GLU A 151 64.94 -20.53 44.29
C GLU A 151 66.40 -20.21 43.96
N ALA A 152 66.68 -19.70 42.75
CA ALA A 152 68.02 -19.29 42.33
C ALA A 152 68.57 -18.15 43.20
N ARG A 153 67.74 -17.16 43.57
CA ARG A 153 68.11 -16.11 44.53
C ARG A 153 68.43 -16.70 45.90
N GLY A 154 67.65 -17.68 46.36
CA GLY A 154 67.91 -18.41 47.60
C GLY A 154 69.23 -19.18 47.57
N GLU A 155 69.54 -19.87 46.48
CA GLU A 155 70.82 -20.56 46.24
C GLU A 155 71.99 -19.58 46.24
N VAL A 156 71.89 -18.46 45.52
CA VAL A 156 72.92 -17.41 45.50
C VAL A 156 73.15 -16.85 46.90
N SER A 157 72.10 -16.60 47.68
CA SER A 157 72.25 -16.19 49.08
C SER A 157 72.93 -17.24 49.96
N ARG A 158 72.62 -18.54 49.78
CA ARG A 158 73.30 -19.64 50.50
C ARG A 158 74.76 -19.78 50.09
N LEU A 159 75.06 -19.73 48.80
CA LEU A 159 76.43 -19.77 48.27
C LEU A 159 77.24 -18.56 48.74
N ALA A 160 76.65 -17.36 48.76
CA ALA A 160 77.30 -16.16 49.30
C ALA A 160 77.62 -16.31 50.80
N LEU A 161 76.73 -16.93 51.59
CA LEU A 161 76.98 -17.26 53.00
C LEU A 161 78.07 -18.34 53.17
N ALA A 162 78.10 -19.35 52.30
CA ALA A 162 79.10 -20.42 52.32
C ALA A 162 80.50 -19.94 51.89
N LEU A 163 80.59 -19.09 50.85
CA LEU A 163 81.82 -18.44 50.40
C LEU A 163 82.41 -17.51 51.47
N ASN A 164 81.56 -16.85 52.27
CA ASN A 164 82.02 -16.03 53.40
C ASN A 164 82.58 -16.88 54.56
N GLN A 165 82.22 -18.17 54.66
CA GLN A 165 82.80 -19.11 55.62
C GLN A 165 84.03 -19.84 55.08
N GLN A 166 84.21 -19.90 53.76
CA GLN A 166 85.28 -20.64 53.08
C GLN A 166 86.33 -19.69 52.48
N SER A 167 86.71 -18.66 53.23
CA SER A 167 87.88 -17.83 52.90
C SER A 167 89.16 -18.54 53.34
N GLY A 168 89.54 -19.59 52.60
CA GLY A 168 90.74 -20.37 52.85
C GLY A 168 91.25 -21.03 51.59
N VAL A 169 92.27 -20.40 50.98
CA VAL A 169 93.18 -20.92 49.95
C VAL A 169 92.55 -21.20 48.57
N ALA A 170 92.49 -20.15 47.74
CA ALA A 170 92.47 -20.28 46.29
C ALA A 170 93.53 -19.33 45.71
N THR A 171 94.41 -19.86 44.87
CA THR A 171 95.48 -19.12 44.17
C THR A 171 94.91 -18.01 43.28
N ASP A 172 95.55 -16.85 43.26
CA ASP A 172 95.06 -15.62 42.58
C ASP A 172 94.66 -15.81 41.11
N MET A 173 95.28 -16.73 40.37
CA MET A 173 94.89 -17.02 38.98
C MET A 173 93.52 -17.70 38.83
N GLY A 174 93.05 -18.47 39.82
CA GLY A 174 91.75 -19.14 39.77
C GLY A 174 90.59 -18.16 39.99
N ARG A 175 90.74 -17.24 40.96
CA ARG A 175 89.74 -16.19 41.21
C ARG A 175 89.59 -15.23 40.04
N ILE A 176 90.69 -14.88 39.36
CA ILE A 176 90.65 -13.99 38.18
C ILE A 176 89.92 -14.67 37.02
N ARG A 177 90.05 -15.99 36.87
CA ARG A 177 89.38 -16.74 35.80
C ARG A 177 87.89 -16.89 36.07
N ASP A 178 87.52 -17.27 37.29
CA ASP A 178 86.11 -17.37 37.71
C ASP A 178 85.39 -16.01 37.65
N THR A 179 86.05 -14.91 38.06
CA THR A 179 85.42 -13.58 37.96
C THR A 179 85.22 -13.14 36.52
N VAL A 180 86.14 -13.48 35.61
CA VAL A 180 86.00 -13.20 34.16
C VAL A 180 84.85 -14.03 33.56
N ASP A 181 84.77 -15.32 33.87
CA ASP A 181 83.70 -16.20 33.36
C ASP A 181 82.31 -15.78 33.90
N THR A 182 82.26 -15.33 35.17
CA THR A 182 81.02 -14.80 35.76
C THR A 182 80.63 -13.45 35.14
N LEU A 183 81.61 -12.58 34.85
CA LEU A 183 81.36 -11.31 34.17
C LEU A 183 80.83 -11.53 32.75
N ASP A 184 81.39 -12.49 32.02
CA ASP A 184 80.98 -12.83 30.65
C ASP A 184 79.54 -13.39 30.60
N TYR A 185 79.20 -14.28 31.54
CA TYR A 185 77.84 -14.79 31.70
C TYR A 185 76.84 -13.67 32.04
N LEU A 186 77.17 -12.81 33.01
CA LEU A 186 76.31 -11.68 33.39
C LEU A 186 76.13 -10.68 32.25
N THR A 187 77.20 -10.39 31.50
CA THR A 187 77.15 -9.48 30.35
C THR A 187 76.28 -10.04 29.23
N THR A 188 76.38 -11.35 28.98
CA THR A 188 75.54 -12.05 27.99
C THR A 188 74.07 -12.11 28.42
N ALA A 189 73.80 -12.44 29.69
CA ALA A 189 72.45 -12.51 30.23
C ALA A 189 71.77 -11.13 30.31
N LEU A 190 72.49 -10.08 30.72
CA LEU A 190 72.01 -8.70 30.70
C LEU A 190 71.78 -8.22 29.27
N GLY A 191 72.67 -8.56 28.33
CA GLY A 191 72.49 -8.26 26.91
C GLY A 191 71.26 -8.94 26.30
N ALA A 192 70.97 -10.19 26.66
CA ALA A 192 69.77 -10.90 26.22
C ALA A 192 68.49 -10.30 26.84
N THR A 193 68.52 -10.00 28.14
CA THR A 193 67.39 -9.38 28.87
C THR A 193 67.07 -7.99 28.35
N ALA A 194 68.09 -7.18 28.03
CA ALA A 194 67.91 -5.86 27.43
C ALA A 194 67.21 -5.97 26.05
N ARG A 195 67.64 -6.90 25.19
CA ARG A 195 67.01 -7.13 23.88
C ARG A 195 65.55 -7.60 24.02
N ASP A 196 65.27 -8.48 24.97
CA ASP A 196 63.91 -8.97 25.21
C ASP A 196 62.99 -7.86 25.74
N ARG A 197 63.49 -7.03 26.67
CA ARG A 197 62.78 -5.83 27.14
C ARG A 197 62.49 -4.88 25.98
N ASP A 198 63.48 -4.56 25.15
CA ASP A 198 63.32 -3.62 24.05
C ASP A 198 62.33 -4.16 22.99
N ALA A 199 62.34 -5.48 22.76
CA ALA A 199 61.35 -6.15 21.89
C ALA A 199 59.93 -6.06 22.48
N LYS A 200 59.77 -6.28 23.79
CA LYS A 200 58.48 -6.18 24.48
C LYS A 200 57.96 -4.74 24.54
N GLU A 201 58.85 -3.78 24.71
CA GLU A 201 58.49 -2.35 24.67
C GLU A 201 57.95 -1.97 23.29
N THR A 202 58.60 -2.45 22.23
CA THR A 202 58.13 -2.26 20.84
C THR A 202 56.77 -2.91 20.60
N GLU A 203 56.54 -4.12 21.11
CA GLU A 203 55.26 -4.83 21.00
C GLU A 203 54.14 -4.09 21.76
N THR A 204 54.45 -3.56 22.94
CA THR A 204 53.49 -2.81 23.76
C THR A 204 53.10 -1.49 23.10
N GLU A 205 54.06 -0.78 22.51
CA GLU A 205 53.79 0.46 21.75
C GLU A 205 52.93 0.19 20.52
N LYS A 206 53.16 -0.93 19.81
CA LYS A 206 52.30 -1.34 18.70
C LYS A 206 50.87 -1.67 19.15
N ALA A 207 50.72 -2.44 20.23
CA ALA A 207 49.40 -2.76 20.79
C ALA A 207 48.63 -1.51 21.26
N ARG A 208 49.33 -0.52 21.83
CA ARG A 208 48.74 0.78 22.18
C ARG A 208 48.28 1.56 20.95
N ALA A 209 49.06 1.55 19.88
CA ALA A 209 48.69 2.18 18.62
C ALA A 209 47.44 1.52 18.00
N ASP A 210 47.39 0.18 18.00
CA ASP A 210 46.25 -0.58 17.50
C ASP A 210 44.98 -0.30 18.33
N LEU A 211 45.09 -0.24 19.67
CA LEU A 211 43.97 0.09 20.54
C LEU A 211 43.43 1.51 20.28
N ALA A 212 44.32 2.48 20.11
CA ALA A 212 43.93 3.86 19.78
C ALA A 212 43.22 3.94 18.41
N ALA A 213 43.69 3.18 17.42
CA ALA A 213 43.03 3.08 16.12
C ALA A 213 41.63 2.46 16.25
N LEU A 214 41.49 1.37 17.01
CA LEU A 214 40.22 0.67 17.22
C LEU A 214 39.21 1.53 18.00
N GLU A 215 39.67 2.29 19.00
CA GLU A 215 38.84 3.29 19.68
C GLU A 215 38.34 4.38 18.73
N SER A 216 39.20 4.84 17.82
CA SER A 216 38.81 5.85 16.83
C SER A 216 37.78 5.32 15.84
N GLU A 217 37.94 4.07 15.40
CA GLU A 217 37.00 3.39 14.52
C GLU A 217 35.65 3.16 15.21
N LYS A 218 35.67 2.69 16.45
CA LYS A 218 34.46 2.54 17.27
C LYS A 218 33.70 3.85 17.39
N ARG A 219 34.38 4.96 17.71
CA ARG A 219 33.75 6.29 17.79
C ARG A 219 33.16 6.73 16.44
N ALA A 220 33.86 6.48 15.34
CA ALA A 220 33.36 6.80 14.00
C ALA A 220 32.09 6.00 13.66
N LEU A 221 32.05 4.71 14.07
CA LEU A 221 30.89 3.85 13.90
C LEU A 221 29.69 4.31 14.74
N GLU A 222 29.91 4.65 16.01
CA GLU A 222 28.89 5.20 16.92
C GLU A 222 28.28 6.49 16.33
N LEU A 223 29.11 7.43 15.88
CA LEU A 223 28.63 8.66 15.22
C LEU A 223 27.81 8.37 13.96
N LYS A 224 28.20 7.35 13.18
CA LYS A 224 27.46 6.94 11.98
C LYS A 224 26.12 6.32 12.35
N HIS A 225 26.06 5.48 13.37
CA HIS A 225 24.81 4.90 13.88
C HIS A 225 23.86 6.00 14.37
N ASP A 226 24.36 6.95 15.17
CA ASP A 226 23.58 8.08 15.66
C ASP A 226 22.98 8.90 14.51
N ALA A 227 23.77 9.18 13.47
CA ALA A 227 23.30 9.89 12.29
C ALA A 227 22.23 9.11 11.51
N ILE A 228 22.33 7.77 11.46
CA ILE A 228 21.32 6.93 10.82
C ILE A 228 20.02 6.95 11.62
N PHE A 229 20.09 6.74 12.94
CA PHE A 229 18.91 6.73 13.81
C PHE A 229 18.18 8.07 13.78
N ALA A 230 18.91 9.19 13.87
CA ALA A 230 18.31 10.52 13.78
C ALA A 230 17.56 10.73 12.46
N LYS A 231 18.11 10.27 11.33
CA LYS A 231 17.44 10.35 10.03
C LYS A 231 16.21 9.45 9.94
N LEU A 232 16.22 8.28 10.58
CA LEU A 232 15.07 7.38 10.61
C LEU A 232 13.95 7.98 11.46
N GLU A 233 14.26 8.47 12.67
CA GLU A 233 13.31 9.15 13.56
C GLU A 233 12.67 10.36 12.85
N GLU A 234 13.48 11.19 12.18
CA GLU A 234 13.00 12.32 11.38
C GLU A 234 12.08 11.86 10.24
N ALA A 235 12.50 10.86 9.45
CA ALA A 235 11.72 10.36 8.32
C ALA A 235 10.37 9.76 8.74
N VAL A 236 10.34 9.04 9.87
CA VAL A 236 9.10 8.46 10.41
C VAL A 236 8.18 9.57 10.91
N THR A 237 8.70 10.53 11.66
CA THR A 237 7.92 11.68 12.16
C THR A 237 7.31 12.48 11.02
N VAL A 238 8.12 12.84 10.01
CA VAL A 238 7.68 13.57 8.81
C VAL A 238 6.60 12.81 8.03
N SER A 239 6.65 11.47 8.04
CA SER A 239 5.65 10.63 7.37
C SER A 239 4.36 10.44 8.18
N MET A 240 4.44 10.43 9.51
CA MET A 240 3.30 10.21 10.40
C MET A 240 2.47 11.46 10.67
N GLU A 241 3.10 12.63 10.79
CA GLU A 241 2.40 13.88 11.12
C GLU A 241 1.25 14.22 10.15
N PRO A 242 1.41 14.10 8.81
CA PRO A 242 0.31 14.31 7.87
C PRO A 242 -0.84 13.31 8.07
N LEU A 243 -0.52 12.05 8.40
CA LEU A 243 -1.51 11.00 8.61
C LEU A 243 -2.36 11.24 9.87
N ASP A 244 -1.72 11.63 10.99
CA ASP A 244 -2.42 12.04 12.21
C ASP A 244 -3.35 13.23 11.96
N LYS A 245 -2.82 14.29 11.36
CA LYS A 245 -3.59 15.51 11.06
C LYS A 245 -4.79 15.24 10.17
N MET A 246 -4.65 14.33 9.21
CA MET A 246 -5.71 13.92 8.30
C MET A 246 -6.84 13.19 9.02
N PHE A 247 -6.53 12.24 9.90
CA PHE A 247 -7.56 11.58 10.71
C PHE A 247 -8.29 12.56 11.62
N ARG A 248 -7.57 13.45 12.30
CA ARG A 248 -8.18 14.49 13.16
C ARG A 248 -9.08 15.44 12.37
N SER A 249 -8.67 15.80 11.16
CA SER A 249 -9.43 16.68 10.25
C SER A 249 -10.69 16.01 9.70
N ALA A 250 -10.67 14.68 9.53
CA ALA A 250 -11.86 13.86 9.27
C ALA A 250 -12.80 13.73 10.50
N GLY A 251 -12.36 14.18 11.68
CA GLY A 251 -13.09 14.07 12.93
C GLY A 251 -12.98 12.69 13.59
N LEU A 252 -11.91 11.96 13.29
CA LEU A 252 -11.61 10.65 13.87
C LEU A 252 -10.46 10.79 14.87
N ASP A 253 -10.47 9.94 15.91
CA ASP A 253 -9.36 9.82 16.86
C ASP A 253 -8.33 8.80 16.33
N PRO A 254 -7.11 9.22 15.99
CA PRO A 254 -6.05 8.32 15.49
C PRO A 254 -5.76 7.17 16.45
N ASP A 255 -5.76 7.42 17.76
CA ASP A 255 -5.39 6.41 18.77
C ASP A 255 -6.40 5.26 18.80
N ASP A 256 -7.69 5.60 18.74
CA ASP A 256 -8.77 4.62 18.66
C ASP A 256 -8.73 3.80 17.36
N LEU A 257 -8.42 4.46 16.22
CA LEU A 257 -8.28 3.78 14.94
C LEU A 257 -7.14 2.75 15.00
N ILE A 258 -5.96 3.15 15.48
CA ILE A 258 -4.79 2.29 15.60
C ILE A 258 -5.06 1.14 16.55
N ALA A 259 -5.70 1.39 17.69
CA ALA A 259 -6.08 0.36 18.65
C ALA A 259 -7.02 -0.68 18.02
N GLN A 260 -7.99 -0.25 17.21
CA GLN A 260 -8.90 -1.14 16.50
C GLN A 260 -8.18 -1.93 15.39
N VAL A 261 -7.28 -1.31 14.63
CA VAL A 261 -6.47 -2.01 13.63
C VAL A 261 -5.59 -3.05 14.32
N ARG A 262 -4.89 -2.69 15.40
CA ARG A 262 -4.03 -3.59 16.17
C ARG A 262 -4.78 -4.82 16.68
N LYS A 263 -6.00 -4.65 17.21
CA LYS A 263 -6.87 -5.78 17.66
C LYS A 263 -7.24 -6.74 16.52
N GLY A 264 -7.46 -6.21 15.32
CA GLY A 264 -7.80 -7.01 14.14
C GLY A 264 -6.59 -7.51 13.33
N TYR A 265 -5.38 -7.04 13.65
CA TYR A 265 -4.15 -7.36 12.94
C TYR A 265 -3.49 -8.57 13.60
N SER A 266 -3.91 -9.76 13.18
CA SER A 266 -3.31 -11.05 13.57
C SER A 266 -2.54 -11.71 12.41
N GLY A 267 -2.02 -10.91 11.47
CA GLY A 267 -1.36 -11.41 10.26
C GLY A 267 -0.07 -12.20 10.54
N GLN A 268 0.24 -13.14 9.64
CA GLN A 268 1.53 -13.86 9.59
C GLN A 268 2.66 -12.84 9.40
N GLY A 269 3.32 -12.47 10.50
CA GLY A 269 4.36 -11.45 10.52
C GLY A 269 4.71 -11.07 11.95
N GLY A 270 3.76 -11.21 12.87
CA GLY A 270 3.95 -10.86 14.28
C GLY A 270 4.23 -9.37 14.47
N PRO A 271 4.11 -8.84 15.69
CA PRO A 271 4.71 -7.55 16.02
C PRO A 271 6.22 -7.61 15.74
N LEU A 272 6.81 -6.48 15.35
CA LEU A 272 8.27 -6.39 15.22
C LEU A 272 8.87 -6.79 16.57
N SER A 273 9.53 -7.95 16.60
CA SER A 273 10.03 -8.48 17.86
C SER A 273 11.15 -7.56 18.33
N PRO A 274 11.14 -7.15 19.61
CA PRO A 274 12.21 -6.32 20.14
C PRO A 274 13.53 -7.07 19.96
N ILE A 275 14.56 -6.33 19.56
CA ILE A 275 15.92 -6.84 19.51
C ILE A 275 16.28 -7.16 20.95
N THR A 276 16.20 -8.44 21.29
CA THR A 276 16.50 -8.99 22.61
C THR A 276 17.73 -9.86 22.48
N VAL A 277 18.89 -9.24 22.27
CA VAL A 277 20.16 -9.96 22.30
C VAL A 277 20.76 -9.84 23.70
N SER A 278 20.09 -10.41 24.70
CA SER A 278 20.81 -10.76 25.94
C SER A 278 20.10 -11.87 26.71
N THR A 279 20.57 -13.10 26.52
CA THR A 279 20.27 -14.28 27.36
C THR A 279 20.86 -14.19 28.77
N SER A 280 21.34 -13.01 29.20
CA SER A 280 22.05 -12.82 30.48
C SER A 280 21.42 -11.81 31.43
N GLY A 281 20.22 -11.28 31.16
CA GLY A 281 19.54 -10.37 32.11
C GLY A 281 20.26 -9.04 32.33
N MET A 282 21.10 -8.61 31.38
CA MET A 282 21.75 -7.30 31.40
C MET A 282 20.79 -6.20 30.93
N VAL A 283 21.00 -4.98 31.44
CA VAL A 283 20.27 -3.78 31.01
C VAL A 283 20.58 -3.52 29.53
N LEU A 284 19.54 -3.28 28.72
CA LEU A 284 19.68 -2.94 27.30
C LEU A 284 20.64 -1.77 27.14
N THR A 285 21.55 -1.87 26.17
CA THR A 285 22.42 -0.77 25.75
C THR A 285 21.58 0.39 25.20
N ALA A 286 22.15 1.60 25.21
CA ALA A 286 21.46 2.80 24.69
C ALA A 286 21.04 2.61 23.22
N ASP A 287 21.88 1.98 22.41
CA ASP A 287 21.62 1.68 21.00
C ASP A 287 20.47 0.69 20.83
N GLU A 288 20.38 -0.35 21.66
CA GLU A 288 19.28 -1.31 21.62
C GLU A 288 17.95 -0.69 22.03
N GLN A 289 17.95 0.20 23.04
CA GLN A 289 16.75 0.93 23.44
C GLN A 289 16.25 1.83 22.30
N ARG A 290 17.18 2.53 21.64
CA ARG A 290 16.87 3.41 20.51
C ARG A 290 16.38 2.62 19.28
N ALA A 291 17.03 1.51 18.96
CA ALA A 291 16.59 0.63 17.87
C ALA A 291 15.18 0.09 18.12
N ASN A 292 14.87 -0.33 19.35
CA ASN A 292 13.53 -0.78 19.72
C ASN A 292 12.48 0.35 19.64
N ALA A 293 12.86 1.60 19.96
CA ALA A 293 11.99 2.76 19.79
C ALA A 293 11.65 2.99 18.30
N VAL A 294 12.65 2.98 17.42
CA VAL A 294 12.44 3.14 15.97
C VAL A 294 11.59 2.00 15.41
N LEU A 295 11.80 0.74 15.83
CA LEU A 295 10.96 -0.39 15.42
C LEU A 295 9.49 -0.17 15.82
N LYS A 296 9.25 0.33 17.03
CA LYS A 296 7.89 0.66 17.49
C LYS A 296 7.25 1.77 16.66
N GLU A 297 7.99 2.83 16.34
CA GLU A 297 7.50 3.92 15.48
C GLU A 297 7.19 3.44 14.06
N LEU A 298 8.03 2.56 13.49
CA LEU A 298 7.77 1.96 12.18
C LEU A 298 6.54 1.05 12.18
N GLU A 299 6.33 0.27 13.24
CA GLU A 299 5.10 -0.50 13.43
C GLU A 299 3.87 0.42 13.45
N GLU A 300 3.95 1.50 14.22
CA GLU A 300 2.89 2.48 14.34
C GLU A 300 2.58 3.15 13.00
N MET A 301 3.60 3.59 12.26
CA MET A 301 3.45 4.12 10.89
C MET A 301 2.70 3.13 9.97
N ASN A 302 3.02 1.84 10.06
CA ASN A 302 2.30 0.83 9.27
C ASN A 302 0.82 0.71 9.70
N LEU A 303 0.52 0.79 11.01
CA LEU A 303 -0.85 0.82 11.52
C LEU A 303 -1.63 2.04 10.99
N TYR A 304 -1.03 3.24 11.01
CA TYR A 304 -1.59 4.46 10.43
C TYR A 304 -1.93 4.25 8.94
N ARG A 305 -0.98 3.70 8.17
CA ARG A 305 -1.17 3.43 6.75
C ARG A 305 -2.33 2.46 6.50
N MET A 306 -2.42 1.39 7.29
CA MET A 306 -3.53 0.45 7.19
C MET A 306 -4.88 1.06 7.57
N ALA A 307 -4.91 1.93 8.59
CA ALA A 307 -6.12 2.67 8.95
C ALA A 307 -6.57 3.57 7.79
N ALA A 308 -5.63 4.22 7.09
CA ALA A 308 -5.95 5.14 6.00
C ALA A 308 -6.63 4.47 4.79
N PHE A 309 -6.38 3.19 4.53
CA PHE A 309 -7.09 2.44 3.48
C PHE A 309 -8.52 2.03 3.87
N LYS A 310 -8.80 2.00 5.18
CA LYS A 310 -10.10 1.56 5.75
C LYS A 310 -11.05 2.72 6.07
N VAL A 311 -10.57 3.96 6.02
CA VAL A 311 -11.37 5.19 6.20
C VAL A 311 -11.68 5.79 4.82
N PRO A 312 -12.91 6.31 4.55
CA PRO A 312 -13.33 6.78 3.22
C PRO A 312 -12.72 8.12 2.80
N LEU A 313 -11.39 8.14 2.67
CA LEU A 313 -10.54 9.30 2.41
C LEU A 313 -10.29 9.48 0.92
N GLY A 314 -11.34 9.53 0.11
CA GLY A 314 -11.18 9.65 -1.33
C GLY A 314 -12.40 10.22 -2.02
N MET A 315 -12.18 10.78 -3.20
CA MET A 315 -13.27 11.20 -4.08
C MET A 315 -13.97 9.94 -4.65
N PRO A 316 -15.31 9.85 -4.55
CA PRO A 316 -16.07 8.71 -5.08
C PRO A 316 -16.20 8.74 -6.61
N VAL A 317 -15.71 9.78 -7.26
CA VAL A 317 -15.75 9.99 -8.72
C VAL A 317 -14.39 10.55 -9.16
N LYS A 318 -13.82 9.99 -10.24
CA LYS A 318 -12.52 10.42 -10.79
C LYS A 318 -12.63 11.45 -11.92
N SER A 319 -13.80 11.55 -12.56
CA SER A 319 -14.07 12.58 -13.56
C SER A 319 -14.31 13.94 -12.91
N ALA A 320 -14.22 15.01 -13.70
CA ALA A 320 -14.60 16.34 -13.23
C ALA A 320 -16.06 16.34 -12.75
N VAL A 321 -16.28 16.88 -11.55
CA VAL A 321 -17.60 17.03 -10.93
C VAL A 321 -17.76 18.43 -10.36
N ARG A 322 -19.00 18.91 -10.28
CA ARG A 322 -19.36 20.14 -9.59
C ARG A 322 -20.08 19.82 -8.29
N PHE A 323 -19.62 20.40 -7.19
CA PHE A 323 -20.32 20.35 -5.92
C PHE A 323 -21.60 21.21 -6.02
N THR A 324 -22.77 20.59 -6.02
CA THR A 324 -24.04 21.29 -6.22
C THR A 324 -24.78 21.56 -4.92
N SER A 325 -24.76 20.63 -3.98
CA SER A 325 -25.42 20.83 -2.69
C SER A 325 -24.70 20.12 -1.56
N GLY A 326 -24.35 20.87 -0.51
CA GLY A 326 -23.58 20.37 0.62
C GLY A 326 -24.45 19.75 1.72
N PHE A 327 -23.78 19.06 2.63
CA PHE A 327 -24.36 18.52 3.87
C PHE A 327 -24.92 19.65 4.74
N GLY A 328 -26.08 19.45 5.35
CA GLY A 328 -26.72 20.43 6.22
C GLY A 328 -28.14 20.79 5.80
N GLY A 329 -28.77 21.72 6.52
CA GLY A 329 -30.15 22.08 6.28
C GLY A 329 -30.33 22.96 5.05
N ARG A 330 -31.26 22.56 4.17
CA ARG A 330 -31.58 23.22 2.91
C ARG A 330 -33.09 23.25 2.64
N SER A 331 -33.52 24.10 1.72
CA SER A 331 -34.87 24.00 1.15
C SER A 331 -35.05 22.68 0.41
N ASP A 332 -36.21 22.06 0.55
CA ASP A 332 -36.56 20.81 -0.12
C ASP A 332 -36.49 20.98 -1.65
N PRO A 333 -35.76 20.10 -2.36
CA PRO A 333 -35.70 20.13 -3.83
C PRO A 333 -37.05 20.03 -4.55
N LEU A 334 -38.10 19.53 -3.88
CA LEU A 334 -39.47 19.45 -4.41
C LEU A 334 -40.42 20.52 -3.82
N GLY A 335 -39.88 21.54 -3.15
CA GLY A 335 -40.63 22.69 -2.66
C GLY A 335 -41.44 22.49 -1.38
N ARG A 336 -41.24 21.40 -0.63
CA ARG A 336 -42.02 21.05 0.58
C ARG A 336 -41.44 21.59 1.91
N GLY A 337 -40.75 22.73 1.90
CA GLY A 337 -40.21 23.37 3.12
C GLY A 337 -38.73 23.08 3.37
N TYR A 338 -38.28 23.05 4.64
CA TYR A 338 -36.89 22.82 5.03
C TYR A 338 -36.59 21.32 5.25
N ARG A 339 -35.45 20.82 4.78
CA ARG A 339 -34.97 19.45 5.05
C ARG A 339 -33.47 19.42 5.30
N MET A 340 -33.06 18.56 6.22
CA MET A 340 -31.66 18.16 6.37
C MET A 340 -31.19 17.37 5.13
N HIS A 341 -30.05 17.78 4.57
CA HIS A 341 -29.32 17.01 3.57
C HIS A 341 -28.23 16.19 4.25
N GLU A 342 -28.37 14.86 4.20
CA GLU A 342 -27.50 13.92 4.92
C GLU A 342 -26.20 13.58 4.16
N GLY A 343 -25.96 14.22 3.02
CA GLY A 343 -24.81 13.93 2.16
C GLY A 343 -24.30 15.13 1.37
N GLN A 344 -23.49 14.83 0.37
CA GLN A 344 -22.92 15.77 -0.59
C GLN A 344 -23.35 15.36 -2.00
N ASP A 345 -23.92 16.31 -2.74
CA ASP A 345 -24.31 16.10 -4.14
C ASP A 345 -23.17 16.52 -5.07
N LEU A 346 -22.75 15.60 -5.94
CA LEU A 346 -21.67 15.73 -6.92
C LEU A 346 -22.25 15.59 -8.33
N ALA A 347 -22.48 16.71 -9.01
CA ALA A 347 -22.99 16.70 -10.38
C ALA A 347 -21.88 16.39 -11.39
N GLY A 348 -22.20 15.51 -12.34
CA GLY A 348 -21.29 15.07 -13.39
C GLY A 348 -22.07 14.40 -14.53
N ASP A 349 -21.33 13.73 -15.41
CA ASP A 349 -21.92 13.11 -16.60
C ASP A 349 -22.74 11.85 -16.25
N TYR A 350 -23.79 11.62 -17.02
CA TYR A 350 -24.59 10.40 -16.88
C TYR A 350 -23.75 9.19 -17.25
N GLY A 351 -23.75 8.16 -16.40
CA GLY A 351 -22.93 6.97 -16.59
C GLY A 351 -21.49 7.12 -16.10
N ALA A 352 -21.10 8.27 -15.53
CA ALA A 352 -19.77 8.47 -14.97
C ALA A 352 -19.45 7.40 -13.90
N PRO A 353 -18.28 6.74 -13.93
CA PRO A 353 -17.93 5.70 -12.97
C PRO A 353 -17.89 6.22 -11.52
N ILE A 354 -18.54 5.49 -10.62
CA ILE A 354 -18.51 5.69 -9.16
C ILE A 354 -17.63 4.62 -8.53
N TYR A 355 -16.81 5.03 -7.57
CA TYR A 355 -15.82 4.19 -6.91
C TYR A 355 -16.02 4.11 -5.39
N ALA A 356 -15.69 2.97 -4.79
CA ALA A 356 -15.62 2.81 -3.35
C ALA A 356 -14.51 3.71 -2.77
N THR A 357 -14.81 4.42 -1.69
CA THR A 357 -13.88 5.39 -1.09
C THR A 357 -12.99 4.79 0.00
N ALA A 358 -13.28 3.56 0.42
CA ALA A 358 -12.48 2.74 1.34
C ALA A 358 -12.75 1.25 1.14
N ASP A 359 -11.88 0.42 1.71
CA ASP A 359 -12.10 -1.03 1.78
C ASP A 359 -13.34 -1.35 2.62
N GLY A 360 -14.16 -2.30 2.18
CA GLY A 360 -15.39 -2.64 2.88
C GLY A 360 -16.16 -3.81 2.29
N VAL A 361 -17.37 -4.02 2.82
CA VAL A 361 -18.32 -5.03 2.36
C VAL A 361 -19.62 -4.33 1.98
N VAL A 362 -20.15 -4.65 0.80
CA VAL A 362 -21.43 -4.12 0.34
C VAL A 362 -22.55 -4.71 1.21
N THR A 363 -23.26 -3.85 1.94
CA THR A 363 -24.39 -4.24 2.81
C THR A 363 -25.74 -4.06 2.11
N TYR A 364 -25.79 -3.22 1.09
CA TYR A 364 -26.99 -2.98 0.30
C TYR A 364 -26.65 -2.63 -1.15
N ALA A 365 -27.39 -3.19 -2.10
CA ALA A 365 -27.29 -2.91 -3.52
C ALA A 365 -28.69 -3.07 -4.16
N GLY A 366 -29.41 -1.97 -4.33
CA GLY A 366 -30.81 -2.05 -4.78
C GLY A 366 -31.52 -0.71 -4.89
N TRP A 367 -32.85 -0.74 -4.97
CA TRP A 367 -33.68 0.46 -5.02
C TRP A 367 -34.17 0.86 -3.62
N GLU A 368 -33.93 2.09 -3.19
CA GLU A 368 -34.44 2.64 -1.94
C GLU A 368 -35.21 3.94 -2.19
N ASN A 369 -36.37 4.10 -1.55
CA ASN A 369 -37.20 5.28 -1.73
C ASN A 369 -36.44 6.56 -1.34
N GLY A 370 -36.54 7.58 -2.18
CA GLY A 370 -35.74 8.80 -2.03
C GLY A 370 -34.39 8.72 -2.75
N TYR A 371 -33.59 7.69 -2.47
CA TYR A 371 -32.25 7.52 -3.06
C TYR A 371 -32.26 6.97 -4.49
N GLY A 372 -33.30 6.25 -4.90
CA GLY A 372 -33.30 5.54 -6.18
C GLY A 372 -32.40 4.31 -6.09
N ARG A 373 -31.58 4.07 -7.12
CA ARG A 373 -30.56 3.02 -7.05
C ARG A 373 -29.44 3.44 -6.10
N LEU A 374 -29.16 2.57 -5.13
CA LEU A 374 -28.34 2.85 -3.97
C LEU A 374 -27.40 1.68 -3.70
N VAL A 375 -26.14 2.01 -3.41
CA VAL A 375 -25.17 1.09 -2.81
C VAL A 375 -24.80 1.60 -1.42
N LYS A 376 -24.81 0.72 -0.42
CA LYS A 376 -24.28 0.97 0.93
C LYS A 376 -23.10 0.04 1.19
N ILE A 377 -22.01 0.59 1.72
CA ILE A 377 -20.77 -0.15 1.98
C ILE A 377 -20.41 0.05 3.44
N GLN A 378 -20.30 -1.06 4.17
CA GLN A 378 -19.81 -1.07 5.54
C GLN A 378 -18.29 -1.18 5.53
N HIS A 379 -17.64 -0.19 6.12
CA HIS A 379 -16.20 -0.12 6.31
C HIS A 379 -15.84 -0.50 7.75
N ALA A 380 -14.55 -0.46 8.07
CA ALA A 380 -14.09 -0.58 9.45
C ALA A 380 -14.55 0.62 10.30
N PHE A 381 -14.31 0.53 11.62
CA PHE A 381 -14.53 1.62 12.56
C PHE A 381 -15.99 2.11 12.65
N GLY A 382 -16.96 1.26 12.27
CA GLY A 382 -18.38 1.61 12.27
C GLY A 382 -18.78 2.64 11.22
N ILE A 383 -17.95 2.82 10.18
CA ILE A 383 -18.19 3.78 9.09
C ILE A 383 -18.99 3.10 7.97
N GLU A 384 -20.06 3.75 7.51
CA GLU A 384 -20.83 3.35 6.31
C GLU A 384 -20.76 4.47 5.27
N THR A 385 -20.59 4.11 4.00
CA THR A 385 -20.76 5.04 2.88
C THR A 385 -21.99 4.69 2.06
N ARG A 386 -22.64 5.72 1.50
CA ARG A 386 -23.83 5.56 0.65
C ARG A 386 -23.65 6.27 -0.68
N TYR A 387 -24.08 5.61 -1.75
CA TYR A 387 -23.98 6.09 -3.13
C TYR A 387 -25.35 6.05 -3.79
N GLY A 388 -26.05 7.18 -3.82
CA GLY A 388 -27.41 7.30 -4.32
C GLY A 388 -27.52 7.79 -5.76
N HIS A 389 -28.75 7.79 -6.27
CA HIS A 389 -29.16 8.29 -7.59
C HIS A 389 -28.49 7.59 -8.78
N MET A 390 -27.98 6.37 -8.60
CA MET A 390 -27.18 5.67 -9.61
C MET A 390 -27.99 5.32 -10.86
N SER A 391 -27.33 5.27 -12.03
CA SER A 391 -27.90 4.75 -13.27
C SER A 391 -27.75 3.23 -13.36
N GLN A 392 -26.65 2.69 -12.84
CA GLN A 392 -26.36 1.27 -12.83
C GLN A 392 -25.60 0.88 -11.56
N ILE A 393 -25.95 -0.27 -10.98
CA ILE A 393 -25.21 -0.91 -9.89
C ILE A 393 -24.34 -2.01 -10.51
N ARG A 394 -23.08 -2.11 -10.09
CA ARG A 394 -22.09 -3.07 -10.62
C ARG A 394 -21.54 -4.02 -9.55
N VAL A 395 -22.14 -4.02 -8.36
CA VAL A 395 -21.74 -4.83 -7.22
C VAL A 395 -22.96 -5.49 -6.58
N GLU A 396 -22.71 -6.54 -5.81
CA GLU A 396 -23.75 -7.34 -5.15
C GLU A 396 -23.59 -7.31 -3.63
N VAL A 397 -24.68 -7.57 -2.90
CA VAL A 397 -24.65 -7.65 -1.43
C VAL A 397 -23.70 -8.76 -0.99
N GLY A 398 -22.85 -8.47 0.01
CA GLY A 398 -21.82 -9.37 0.51
C GLY A 398 -20.48 -9.30 -0.24
N GLN A 399 -20.42 -8.58 -1.38
CA GLN A 399 -19.16 -8.39 -2.11
C GLN A 399 -18.18 -7.56 -1.29
N ARG A 400 -16.93 -8.04 -1.19
CA ARG A 400 -15.80 -7.25 -0.69
C ARG A 400 -15.31 -6.32 -1.79
N VAL A 401 -15.12 -5.06 -1.45
CA VAL A 401 -14.59 -4.04 -2.35
C VAL A 401 -13.38 -3.37 -1.72
N SER A 402 -12.42 -3.01 -2.55
CA SER A 402 -11.26 -2.22 -2.18
C SER A 402 -11.44 -0.75 -2.55
N ARG A 403 -10.71 0.13 -1.87
CA ARG A 403 -10.66 1.55 -2.22
C ARG A 403 -10.32 1.72 -3.71
N GLY A 404 -11.18 2.42 -4.44
CA GLY A 404 -11.01 2.68 -5.87
C GLY A 404 -11.65 1.66 -6.80
N ASP A 405 -12.31 0.62 -6.28
CA ASP A 405 -13.12 -0.31 -7.09
C ASP A 405 -14.36 0.39 -7.63
N ARG A 406 -14.69 0.15 -8.90
CA ARG A 406 -15.90 0.70 -9.53
C ARG A 406 -17.13 -0.06 -9.03
N ILE A 407 -18.01 0.64 -8.32
CA ILE A 407 -19.21 0.06 -7.71
C ILE A 407 -20.49 0.31 -8.52
N GLY A 408 -20.46 1.25 -9.45
CA GLY A 408 -21.56 1.55 -10.34
C GLY A 408 -21.36 2.86 -11.08
N ASP A 409 -22.46 3.43 -11.57
CA ASP A 409 -22.44 4.55 -12.50
C ASP A 409 -23.41 5.67 -12.08
N MET A 410 -22.99 6.92 -12.26
CA MET A 410 -23.77 8.11 -11.92
C MET A 410 -25.05 8.18 -12.75
N GLY A 411 -26.12 8.68 -12.15
CA GLY A 411 -27.41 8.75 -12.81
C GLY A 411 -28.30 9.86 -12.26
N ASN A 412 -29.61 9.66 -12.45
CA ASN A 412 -30.67 10.57 -12.03
C ASN A 412 -31.88 9.75 -11.56
N SER A 413 -31.66 8.69 -10.78
CA SER A 413 -32.72 7.80 -10.30
C SER A 413 -33.27 8.24 -8.93
N GLY A 414 -34.49 7.82 -8.58
CA GLY A 414 -35.11 8.19 -7.31
C GLY A 414 -35.52 9.67 -7.28
N ARG A 415 -35.34 10.33 -6.14
CA ARG A 415 -35.78 11.71 -5.93
C ARG A 415 -34.66 12.69 -6.27
N SER A 416 -34.40 12.83 -7.56
CA SER A 416 -33.32 13.65 -8.11
C SER A 416 -33.83 14.60 -9.20
N THR A 417 -33.25 15.80 -9.30
CA THR A 417 -33.65 16.85 -10.27
C THR A 417 -32.71 16.95 -11.47
N GLY A 418 -31.60 16.22 -11.47
CA GLY A 418 -30.61 16.20 -12.54
C GLY A 418 -29.51 15.17 -12.26
N THR A 419 -28.65 14.90 -13.23
CA THR A 419 -27.60 13.88 -13.07
C THR A 419 -26.59 14.29 -11.99
N HIS A 420 -26.50 13.49 -10.92
CA HIS A 420 -25.51 13.65 -9.87
C HIS A 420 -25.36 12.35 -9.05
N LEU A 421 -24.26 12.28 -8.30
CA LEU A 421 -24.08 11.32 -7.23
C LEU A 421 -24.46 12.00 -5.91
N HIS A 422 -25.37 11.38 -5.16
CA HIS A 422 -25.57 11.71 -3.75
C HIS A 422 -24.68 10.81 -2.89
N TYR A 423 -23.71 11.39 -2.19
CA TYR A 423 -22.72 10.66 -1.42
C TYR A 423 -22.87 10.96 0.08
N GLU A 424 -22.99 9.94 0.91
CA GLU A 424 -23.00 10.08 2.37
C GLU A 424 -21.83 9.35 3.01
N VAL A 425 -21.37 9.88 4.14
CA VAL A 425 -20.54 9.19 5.11
C VAL A 425 -21.31 9.16 6.43
N ARG A 426 -21.37 7.99 7.05
CA ARG A 426 -22.09 7.79 8.31
C ARG A 426 -21.18 7.11 9.32
N ILE A 427 -21.23 7.53 10.58
CA ILE A 427 -20.50 6.93 11.70
C ILE A 427 -21.52 6.45 12.71
N SER A 428 -21.50 5.17 13.06
CA SER A 428 -22.44 4.57 14.02
C SER A 428 -23.91 4.87 13.71
N GLY A 429 -24.24 4.91 12.41
CA GLY A 429 -25.59 5.17 11.90
C GLY A 429 -25.95 6.65 11.70
N GLY A 430 -25.20 7.60 12.25
CA GLY A 430 -25.42 9.04 12.08
C GLY A 430 -24.70 9.62 10.85
N ALA A 431 -25.38 10.43 10.04
CA ALA A 431 -24.78 11.10 8.89
C ALA A 431 -23.82 12.22 9.33
N VAL A 432 -22.64 12.26 8.72
CA VAL A 432 -21.61 13.28 8.96
C VAL A 432 -21.25 13.97 7.64
N ASN A 433 -20.71 15.19 7.72
CA ASN A 433 -20.33 15.95 6.53
C ASN A 433 -19.24 15.21 5.72
N PRO A 434 -19.54 14.70 4.51
CA PRO A 434 -18.58 13.94 3.70
C PRO A 434 -17.37 14.78 3.26
N MET A 435 -17.52 16.11 3.18
CA MET A 435 -16.43 16.99 2.78
C MET A 435 -15.27 17.02 3.78
N LYS A 436 -15.49 16.65 5.05
CA LYS A 436 -14.40 16.51 6.02
C LYS A 436 -13.43 15.41 5.60
N PHE A 437 -13.96 14.28 5.13
CA PHE A 437 -13.18 13.13 4.66
C PHE A 437 -12.50 13.41 3.32
N ILE A 438 -13.23 14.00 2.38
CA ILE A 438 -12.70 14.32 1.05
C ILE A 438 -11.54 15.31 1.13
N LYS A 439 -11.66 16.35 1.97
CA LYS A 439 -10.59 17.35 2.15
C LYS A 439 -9.42 16.83 2.96
N ALA A 440 -9.67 16.03 3.99
CA ALA A 440 -8.60 15.43 4.78
C ALA A 440 -7.67 14.57 3.90
N ALA A 441 -8.23 13.91 2.88
CA ALA A 441 -7.46 13.11 1.93
C ALA A 441 -6.52 13.92 1.02
N SER A 442 -6.91 15.13 0.59
CA SER A 442 -6.12 15.95 -0.33
C SER A 442 -4.85 16.55 0.29
N ASP A 443 -4.76 16.53 1.62
CA ASP A 443 -3.61 17.07 2.35
C ASP A 443 -2.49 16.02 2.56
N VAL A 444 -2.71 14.77 2.13
CA VAL A 444 -1.81 13.63 2.40
C VAL A 444 -1.45 12.82 1.15
N PHE A 445 -2.36 12.68 0.19
CA PHE A 445 -2.16 11.96 -1.07
C PHE A 445 -2.25 12.92 -2.25
#